data_AF-A0A925XP28-F1
#
_entry.id   AF-A0A925XP28-F1
#
_cell.length_a   1.000
_cell.length_b   1.000
_cell.length_c   1.000
_cell.angle_alpha   90.00
_cell.angle_beta   90.00
_cell.angle_gamma   90.00
#
_symmetry.space_group_name_H-M   'P 1'
#
loop_
_entity.id
_entity.type
_entity.pdbx_description
1 polymer ?
#
loop_
_entity_poly.entity_id
_entity_poly.type
_entity_poly.pdbx_seq_one_letter_code
_entity_poly.pdbx_strand_id
1 'polypeptide(L)'
;MSVLQLSVSEPLAAYAAQQAQARGFDDASAFVEHLIEADRRDAVRTQIEQALAEGLQSEAIEVTPDWWAKKRELIASVTPESAS
;
A
#
# COMPACT_ATOMS: atom_id res chain seq x y z
N MET A 1 -6.39 7.16 -19.60
CA MET A 1 -5.38 8.02 -18.95
C MET A 1 -6.11 9.14 -18.24
N SER A 2 -5.67 9.50 -17.03
CA SER A 2 -6.17 10.67 -16.29
C SER A 2 -5.07 11.72 -16.26
N VAL A 3 -5.42 13.01 -16.23
CA VAL A 3 -4.46 14.11 -16.22
C VAL A 3 -4.35 14.66 -14.80
N LEU A 4 -3.13 14.61 -14.25
CA LEU A 4 -2.78 15.26 -12.99
C LEU A 4 -2.00 16.55 -13.30
N GLN A 5 -2.52 17.71 -12.89
CA GLN A 5 -1.79 18.97 -12.94
C GLN A 5 -1.10 19.22 -11.60
N LEU A 6 0.22 19.32 -11.63
CA LEU A 6 1.05 19.53 -10.44
C LEU A 6 1.92 20.77 -10.64
N SER A 7 1.83 21.71 -9.70
CA SER A 7 2.77 22.83 -9.61
C SER A 7 3.88 22.47 -8.64
N VAL A 8 5.10 22.40 -9.12
CA VAL A 8 6.31 22.18 -8.31
C VAL A 8 7.27 23.36 -8.46
N SER A 9 8.21 23.49 -7.53
CA SER A 9 9.28 24.47 -7.67
C SER A 9 10.19 24.11 -8.86
N GLU A 10 10.77 25.12 -9.50
CA GLU A 10 11.70 24.93 -10.63
C GLU A 10 12.86 23.97 -10.31
N PRO A 11 13.49 24.00 -9.11
CA PRO A 11 14.51 23.01 -8.75
C PRO A 11 14.00 21.57 -8.74
N LEU A 12 12.76 21.35 -8.29
CA LEU A 12 12.14 20.02 -8.25
C LEU A 12 11.81 19.52 -9.66
N ALA A 13 11.31 20.40 -10.54
CA ALA A 13 11.08 20.06 -11.95
C ALA A 13 12.40 19.69 -12.66
N ALA A 14 13.45 20.50 -12.46
CA ALA A 14 14.77 20.23 -13.02
C ALA A 14 15.36 18.91 -12.49
N TYR A 15 15.21 18.65 -11.19
CA TYR A 15 15.62 17.39 -10.59
C TYR A 15 14.88 16.19 -11.18
N ALA A 16 13.55 16.27 -11.32
CA ALA A 16 12.75 15.20 -11.90
C ALA A 16 13.16 14.90 -13.36
N ALA A 17 13.42 15.94 -14.16
CA ALA A 17 13.90 15.79 -15.53
C ALA A 17 15.29 15.12 -15.59
N GLN A 18 16.22 15.51 -14.72
CA GLN A 18 17.53 14.86 -14.63
C GLN A 18 17.43 13.39 -14.20
N GLN A 19 16.59 13.08 -13.22
CA GLN A 19 16.37 11.70 -12.77
C GLN A 19 15.72 10.85 -13.86
N ALA A 20 14.77 11.41 -14.62
CA ALA A 20 14.17 10.73 -15.75
C ALA A 20 15.25 10.32 -16.75
N GLN A 21 16.10 11.25 -17.18
CA GLN A 21 17.18 10.99 -18.11
C GLN A 21 18.21 9.98 -17.57
N ALA A 22 18.64 10.13 -16.31
CA ALA A 22 19.63 9.27 -15.69
C ALA A 22 19.16 7.81 -15.53
N ARG A 23 17.85 7.61 -15.36
CA ARG A 23 17.25 6.28 -15.16
C ARG A 23 16.61 5.73 -16.44
N GLY A 24 16.70 6.45 -17.57
CA GLY A 24 16.20 6.00 -18.87
C GLY A 24 14.68 6.08 -19.02
N PHE A 25 14.01 6.98 -18.29
CA PHE A 25 12.60 7.29 -18.52
C PHE A 25 12.42 8.27 -19.68
N ASP A 26 11.29 8.17 -20.38
CA ASP A 26 10.97 9.00 -21.54
C ASP A 26 10.82 10.48 -21.18
N ASP A 27 10.26 10.78 -20.01
CA ASP A 27 10.11 12.14 -19.50
C ASP A 27 9.99 12.19 -17.95
N ALA A 28 9.89 13.41 -17.43
CA ALA A 28 9.70 13.66 -16.00
C ALA A 28 8.35 13.11 -15.49
N SER A 29 7.31 13.05 -16.32
CA SER A 29 6.01 12.51 -15.95
C SER A 29 6.07 11.00 -15.73
N ALA A 30 6.75 10.26 -16.61
CA ALA A 30 7.01 8.83 -16.46
C ALA A 30 7.81 8.52 -15.20
N PHE A 31 8.79 9.38 -14.87
CA PHE A 31 9.50 9.27 -13.59
C PHE A 31 8.58 9.50 -12.37
N VAL A 32 7.70 10.51 -12.42
CA VAL A 32 6.73 10.78 -11.35
C VAL A 32 5.71 9.66 -11.19
N GLU A 33 5.20 9.11 -12.29
CA GLU A 33 4.31 7.94 -12.27
C GLU A 33 4.99 6.73 -11.61
N HIS A 34 6.25 6.49 -11.96
CA HIS A 34 7.05 5.43 -11.32
C HIS A 34 7.20 5.65 -9.81
N LEU A 35 7.45 6.88 -9.37
CA LEU A 35 7.54 7.22 -7.94
C LEU A 35 6.22 6.96 -7.21
N ILE A 36 5.08 7.33 -7.79
CA ILE A 36 3.76 7.10 -7.20
C ILE A 36 3.50 5.60 -7.05
N GLU A 37 3.84 4.79 -8.06
CA GLU A 37 3.68 3.33 -7.95
C GLU A 37 4.67 2.70 -6.96
N ALA A 38 5.86 3.27 -6.78
CA ALA A 38 6.79 2.84 -5.76
C ALA A 38 6.27 3.15 -4.35
N ASP A 39 5.77 4.37 -4.12
CA ASP A 39 5.16 4.80 -2.86
C ASP A 39 3.96 3.92 -2.51
N ARG A 40 3.07 3.64 -3.48
CA ARG A 40 1.94 2.73 -3.28
C ARG A 40 2.37 1.33 -2.84
N ARG A 41 3.45 0.80 -3.43
CA ARG A 41 4.01 -0.51 -3.06
C ARG A 41 4.62 -0.49 -1.66
N ASP A 42 5.34 0.57 -1.33
CA ASP A 42 5.99 0.72 -0.04
C ASP A 42 4.98 0.91 1.09
N ALA A 43 3.88 1.62 0.85
CA ALA A 43 2.76 1.75 1.79
C ALA A 43 2.12 0.39 2.10
N VAL A 44 1.88 -0.44 1.07
CA VAL A 44 1.36 -1.80 1.26
C VAL A 44 2.34 -2.67 2.04
N ARG A 45 3.64 -2.61 1.72
CA ARG A 45 4.68 -3.35 2.45
C ARG A 45 4.70 -2.93 3.93
N THR A 46 4.67 -1.63 4.19
CA THR A 46 4.67 -1.08 5.56
C THR A 46 3.48 -1.57 6.37
N GLN A 47 2.28 -1.64 5.76
CA GLN A 47 1.09 -2.18 6.42
C GLN A 47 1.25 -3.67 6.79
N ILE A 48 1.84 -4.47 5.89
CA ILE A 48 2.11 -5.89 6.16
C ILE A 48 3.14 -6.04 7.28
N GLU A 49 4.22 -5.25 7.25
CA GLU A 49 5.27 -5.29 8.27
C GLU A 49 4.72 -4.89 9.65
N GLN A 50 3.84 -3.88 9.71
CA GLN A 50 3.15 -3.49 10.93
C GLN A 50 2.24 -4.61 11.46
N ALA A 51 1.39 -5.19 10.60
CA ALA A 51 0.51 -6.29 11.01
C ALA A 51 1.31 -7.52 11.47
N LEU A 52 2.46 -7.80 10.84
CA LEU A 52 3.35 -8.87 11.27
C LEU A 52 3.98 -8.56 12.63
N ALA A 53 4.48 -7.34 12.83
CA ALA A 53 5.06 -6.92 14.10
C ALA A 53 4.03 -6.99 15.24
N GLU A 54 2.80 -6.54 15.00
CA GLU A 54 1.68 -6.66 15.93
C GLU A 54 1.38 -8.12 16.26
N GLY A 55 1.33 -9.00 15.26
CA GLY A 55 1.14 -10.44 15.45
C GLY A 55 2.27 -11.08 16.26
N LEU A 56 3.53 -10.69 16.03
CA LEU A 56 4.69 -11.20 16.77
C LEU A 56 4.73 -10.72 18.23
N GLN A 57 4.15 -9.56 18.51
CA GLN A 57 4.02 -9.03 19.88
C GLN A 57 2.76 -9.53 20.60
N SER A 58 1.83 -10.16 19.87
CA SER A 58 0.61 -10.70 20.45
C SER A 58 0.84 -11.97 21.27
N GLU A 59 -0.07 -12.26 22.20
CA GLU A 59 -0.03 -13.52 22.95
C GLU A 59 -0.19 -14.72 22.00
N ALA A 60 0.74 -15.67 22.11
CA ALA A 60 0.62 -16.93 21.41
C ALA A 60 -0.57 -17.72 21.96
N ILE A 61 -1.50 -18.09 21.08
CA ILE A 61 -2.65 -18.92 21.41
C ILE A 61 -2.56 -20.24 20.68
N GLU A 62 -3.00 -21.31 21.34
CA GLU A 62 -3.09 -22.62 20.70
C GLU A 62 -4.25 -22.63 19.69
N VAL A 63 -3.95 -23.03 18.45
CA VAL A 63 -4.95 -23.13 17.38
C VAL A 63 -5.61 -24.50 17.44
N THR A 64 -6.73 -24.59 18.15
CA THR A 64 -7.54 -25.81 18.29
C THR A 64 -8.74 -25.84 17.33
N PRO A 65 -9.37 -27.01 17.11
CA PRO A 65 -10.60 -27.10 16.30
C PRO A 65 -11.74 -26.20 16.81
N ASP A 66 -11.92 -26.11 18.13
CA ASP A 66 -12.95 -25.26 18.75
C ASP A 66 -12.67 -23.77 18.55
N TRP A 67 -11.39 -23.37 18.59
CA TRP A 67 -10.98 -22.01 18.27
C TRP A 67 -11.36 -21.62 16.84
N TRP A 68 -11.14 -22.53 15.89
CA TRP A 68 -11.54 -22.34 14.49
C TRP A 68 -13.06 -22.27 14.31
N ALA A 69 -13.84 -23.08 15.04
CA ALA A 69 -15.30 -23.05 15.00
C ALA A 69 -15.82 -21.67 15.44
N LYS A 70 -15.39 -21.19 16.60
CA LYS A 70 -15.75 -19.86 17.12
C LYS A 70 -15.34 -18.72 16.19
N LYS A 71 -14.14 -18.80 15.59
CA LYS A 71 -13.65 -17.76 14.69
C LYS A 71 -14.48 -17.67 13.40
N ARG A 72 -14.93 -18.80 12.85
CA ARG A 72 -15.81 -18.82 11.67
C ARG A 72 -17.21 -18.27 11.98
N GLU A 73 -17.77 -18.61 13.14
CA GLU A 73 -19.05 -18.05 13.61
C GLU A 73 -18.97 -16.52 13.73
N LEU A 74 -17.88 -16.00 14.31
CA LEU A 74 -17.64 -14.57 14.42
C LEU A 74 -17.59 -13.90 13.04
N ILE A 75 -16.81 -14.44 12.10
CA ILE A 75 -16.70 -13.87 10.74
C ILE A 75 -18.05 -13.89 10.02
N ALA A 76 -18.80 -14.99 10.13
CA ALA A 76 -20.13 -15.10 9.52
C ALA A 76 -21.09 -14.03 10.07
N SER A 77 -21.02 -13.74 11.38
CA SER A 77 -21.86 -12.73 12.05
C SER A 77 -21.52 -11.27 11.70
N VAL A 78 -20.34 -11.01 11.12
CA VAL A 78 -19.85 -9.66 10.78
C VAL A 78 -20.14 -9.29 9.31
N THR A 79 -20.72 -10.19 8.52
CA THR A 79 -21.09 -9.91 7.12
C THR A 79 -22.32 -8.99 7.08
N PRO A 80 -22.26 -7.78 6.50
CA PRO A 80 -23.41 -6.89 6.50
C PRO A 80 -24.41 -7.30 5.41
N GLU A 81 -25.60 -7.71 5.83
CA GLU A 81 -26.83 -7.50 5.08
C GLU A 81 -27.14 -5.99 5.04
N SER A 82 -26.29 -5.22 4.37
CA SER A 82 -26.45 -3.78 4.14
C SER A 82 -25.75 -3.38 2.84
N ALA A 83 -26.09 -4.12 1.77
CA ALA A 83 -25.93 -3.68 0.40
C ALA A 83 -27.22 -4.08 -0.34
N SER A 84 -28.28 -3.32 -0.08
CA SER A 84 -29.52 -3.29 -0.87
C SER A 84 -29.96 -1.85 -1.02
#